data_AF-A0A373DIX2-F1
#
_entry.id   AF-A0A373DIX2-F1
#
_cell.length_a   1.000
_cell.length_b   1.000
_cell.length_c   1.000
_cell.angle_alpha   90.00
_cell.angle_beta   90.00
_cell.angle_gamma   90.00
#
_symmetry.space_group_name_H-M   'P 1'
#
loop_
_entity.id
_entity.type
_entity.pdbx_description
1 polymer ?
#
loop_
_entity_poly.entity_id
_entity_poly.type
_entity_poly.pdbx_seq_one_letter_code
_entity_poly.pdbx_strand_id
1 'polypeptide(L)' 'MSATRARARRRQGSPTVLLQGRVAPEVREAVQDAAASSGVSVAYYMEALIHQLVEENGHLPLVDSPRPQHEELPIPAA' A
#
# COMPACT_ATOMS: atom_id res chain seq x y z
N MET A 1 19.92 21.87 -12.70
CA MET A 1 18.45 22.04 -12.59
C MET A 1 17.82 20.70 -12.89
N SER A 2 17.39 19.94 -11.87
CA SER A 2 16.73 18.65 -12.08
C SER A 2 15.29 18.87 -12.52
N ALA A 3 14.95 18.42 -13.72
CA ALA A 3 13.59 18.42 -14.21
C ALA A 3 12.77 17.45 -13.35
N THR A 4 11.97 17.99 -12.43
CA THR A 4 10.94 17.22 -11.72
C THR A 4 9.96 16.70 -12.76
N ARG A 5 10.16 15.48 -13.23
CA ARG A 5 9.23 14.77 -14.11
C ARG A 5 7.87 14.78 -13.40
N ALA A 6 6.93 15.56 -13.91
CA ALA A 6 5.62 15.70 -13.29
C ALA A 6 4.96 14.31 -13.29
N ARG A 7 4.69 13.77 -12.09
CA ARG A 7 4.01 12.49 -11.94
C ARG A 7 2.66 12.56 -12.66
N ALA A 8 2.33 11.52 -13.42
CA ALA A 8 1.01 11.39 -14.01
C ALA A 8 -0.04 11.46 -12.88
N ARG A 9 -1.00 12.38 -13.01
CA ARG A 9 -2.06 12.60 -12.01
C ARG A 9 -3.34 11.90 -12.48
N ARG A 10 -4.13 11.43 -11.52
CA ARG A 10 -5.50 10.93 -11.77
C ARG A 10 -6.35 12.00 -12.47
N ARG A 11 -7.40 11.56 -13.15
CA ARG A 11 -8.42 12.47 -13.70
C ARG A 11 -8.94 13.37 -12.59
N GLN A 12 -8.86 14.68 -12.83
CA GLN A 12 -9.21 15.70 -11.85
C GLN A 12 -10.71 15.59 -11.52
N GLY A 13 -11.06 15.56 -10.22
CA GLY A 13 -12.45 15.54 -9.76
C GLY A 13 -13.08 14.18 -9.45
N SER A 14 -12.34 13.06 -9.50
CA SER A 14 -12.87 11.78 -9.01
C SER A 14 -12.98 11.79 -7.47
N PRO A 15 -14.10 11.35 -6.89
CA PRO A 15 -14.19 11.08 -5.46
C PRO A 15 -13.09 10.10 -5.04
N THR A 16 -12.46 10.35 -3.90
CA THR A 16 -11.44 9.47 -3.31
C THR A 16 -11.67 9.35 -1.81
N VAL A 17 -11.31 8.22 -1.24
CA VAL A 17 -11.35 7.94 0.20
C VAL A 17 -9.98 7.47 0.68
N LEU A 18 -9.68 7.68 1.96
CA LEU A 18 -8.44 7.20 2.55
C LEU A 18 -8.50 5.70 2.81
N LEU A 19 -7.50 4.97 2.31
CA LEU A 19 -7.21 3.59 2.69
C LEU A 19 -5.95 3.61 3.56
N GLN A 20 -6.09 3.38 4.86
CA GLN A 20 -5.01 3.48 5.85
C GLN A 20 -4.84 2.18 6.62
N GLY A 21 -3.60 1.76 6.81
CA GLY A 21 -3.21 0.61 7.60
C GLY A 21 -1.77 0.74 8.08
N ARG A 22 -1.42 0.05 9.18
CA ARG A 22 -0.03 -0.06 9.64
C ARG A 22 0.65 -1.18 8.87
N VAL A 23 1.87 -0.92 8.42
CA VAL A 23 2.72 -1.88 7.69
C VAL A 23 4.13 -1.81 8.27
N ALA A 24 4.91 -2.86 8.03
CA ALA A 24 6.34 -2.84 8.35
C ALA A 24 7.06 -1.75 7.51
N PRO A 25 8.11 -1.09 8.05
CA PRO A 25 8.86 -0.06 7.32
C PRO A 25 9.37 -0.51 5.96
N GLU A 26 9.83 -1.77 5.86
CA GLU A 26 10.42 -2.35 4.66
C GLU A 26 9.37 -2.51 3.55
N VAL A 27 8.14 -2.90 3.93
CA VAL A 27 7.00 -2.98 2.99
C VAL A 27 6.67 -1.60 2.45
N ARG A 28 6.69 -0.58 3.32
CA ARG A 28 6.42 0.80 2.92
C ARG A 28 7.48 1.31 1.94
N GLU A 29 8.75 1.00 2.19
CA GLU A 29 9.87 1.38 1.32
C GLU A 29 9.75 0.72 -0.06
N ALA A 30 9.49 -0.59 -0.10
CA ALA A 30 9.29 -1.32 -1.36
C ALA A 30 8.17 -0.73 -2.23
N VAL A 31 7.04 -0.36 -1.62
CA VAL A 31 5.92 0.29 -2.33
C VAL A 31 6.33 1.68 -2.84
N GLN A 32 7.08 2.44 -2.03
CA GLN A 32 7.55 3.77 -2.39
C GLN A 32 8.51 3.73 -3.59
N ASP A 33 9.43 2.77 -3.61
CA ASP A 33 10.40 2.58 -4.69
C ASP A 33 9.74 2.12 -5.98
N ALA A 34 8.78 1.20 -5.89
CA ALA A 34 8.01 0.74 -7.05
C ALA A 34 7.17 1.88 -7.66
N ALA A 35 6.52 2.70 -6.83
CA ALA A 35 5.76 3.86 -7.29
C ALA A 35 6.68 4.91 -7.95
N ALA A 36 7.86 5.15 -7.38
CA ALA A 36 8.85 6.06 -7.93
C ALA A 36 9.39 5.57 -9.29
N SER A 37 9.74 4.29 -9.38
CA SER A 37 10.20 3.64 -10.62
C SER A 37 9.12 3.68 -11.72
N SER A 38 7.86 3.56 -11.32
CA SER A 38 6.69 3.68 -12.19
C SER A 38 6.34 5.13 -12.56
N GLY A 39 6.98 6.14 -11.94
CA GLY A 39 6.72 7.56 -12.21
C GLY A 39 5.36 8.07 -11.71
N VAL A 40 4.74 7.37 -10.75
CA VAL A 40 3.39 7.66 -10.24
C VAL A 40 3.40 7.96 -8.74
N SER A 41 2.27 8.38 -8.19
CA SER A 41 2.11 8.52 -6.74
C SER A 41 1.90 7.16 -6.08
N VAL A 42 2.28 7.00 -4.80
CA VAL A 42 2.02 5.77 -4.03
C VAL A 42 0.53 5.42 -4.00
N ALA A 43 -0.35 6.41 -3.83
CA ALA A 43 -1.80 6.20 -3.85
C ALA A 43 -2.30 5.67 -5.19
N TYR A 44 -1.76 6.18 -6.30
CA TYR A 44 -2.08 5.67 -7.64
C TYR A 44 -1.52 4.26 -7.85
N TYR A 45 -0.27 4.02 -7.45
CA TYR A 45 0.36 2.71 -7.55
C TYR A 45 -0.43 1.62 -6.81
N MET A 46 -0.80 1.89 -5.56
CA MET A 46 -1.59 0.96 -4.75
C MET A 46 -2.98 0.69 -5.35
N GLU A 47 -3.68 1.72 -5.83
CA GLU A 47 -4.97 1.55 -6.49
C GLU A 47 -4.86 0.74 -7.79
N ALA A 48 -3.85 1.02 -8.62
CA ALA A 48 -3.58 0.28 -9.84
C ALA A 48 -3.25 -1.20 -9.57
N LEU A 49 -2.43 -1.47 -8.54
CA LEU A 49 -2.10 -2.83 -8.10
C LEU A 49 -3.35 -3.59 -7.62
N ILE A 50 -4.24 -2.94 -6.87
CA ILE A 50 -5.52 -3.51 -6.43
C ILE A 50 -6.41 -3.83 -7.63
N HIS A 51 -6.52 -2.92 -8.62
CA HIS A 51 -7.27 -3.17 -9.84
C HIS A 51 -6.70 -4.36 -10.62
N GLN A 52 -5.38 -4.43 -10.78
CA GLN A 52 -4.72 -5.54 -11.45
C GLN A 52 -5.04 -6.88 -10.76
N LEU A 53 -4.98 -6.95 -9.43
CA LEU A 53 -5.34 -8.18 -8.69
C LEU A 53 -6.80 -8.59 -8.91
N VAL A 54 -7.73 -7.64 -9.02
CA VAL A 54 -9.14 -7.92 -9.32
C VAL A 54 -9.33 -8.35 -10.77
N GLU A 55 -8.62 -7.74 -11.72
CA GLU A 55 -8.66 -8.14 -13.13
C GLU A 55 -8.13 -9.57 -13.32
N GLU A 56 -7.07 -9.94 -12.59
CA GLU A 56 -6.45 -11.27 -12.66
C GLU A 56 -7.29 -12.35 -11.96
N ASN A 57 -7.88 -12.05 -10.79
CA ASN A 57 -8.53 -13.05 -9.93
C ASN A 57 -10.08 -12.96 -9.92
N GLY A 58 -10.67 -11.93 -10.53
CA GLY A 58 -12.10 -11.60 -10.46
C GLY A 58 -12.52 -10.95 -9.13
N HIS A 59 -11.70 -11.02 -8.09
CA HIS A 59 -11.91 -10.43 -6.77
C HIS A 59 -10.58 -10.17 -6.07
N LEU A 60 -10.60 -9.45 -4.94
CA LEU A 60 -9.40 -9.35 -4.09
C LEU A 60 -9.14 -10.69 -3.40
N PRO A 61 -7.89 -11.19 -3.38
CA PRO A 61 -7.57 -12.46 -2.75
C PRO A 61 -7.81 -12.37 -1.23
N LEU A 62 -8.29 -13.47 -0.65
CA LEU A 62 -8.38 -13.61 0.80
C LEU A 62 -6.98 -13.90 1.35
N VAL A 63 -6.62 -13.24 2.44
CA VAL A 63 -5.36 -13.46 3.16
C VAL A 63 -5.66 -14.19 4.46
N ASP A 64 -4.86 -15.22 4.77
CA ASP A 64 -5.00 -15.95 6.02
C ASP A 64 -4.84 -15.04 7.23
N SER A 65 -5.61 -15.31 8.28
CA SER A 65 -5.51 -14.52 9.51
C SER A 65 -4.11 -14.67 10.13
N PRO A 66 -3.49 -13.58 10.60
CA PRO A 66 -2.23 -13.67 11.32
C PRO A 66 -2.43 -14.59 12.54
N ARG A 67 -1.48 -15.50 12.78
CA ARG A 67 -1.57 -16.43 13.92
C ARG A 67 -1.70 -15.62 15.22
N PRO A 68 -2.66 -15.95 16.10
CA PRO A 68 -2.79 -15.28 17.38
C PRO A 68 -1.49 -15.43 18.17
N GLN A 69 -1.04 -14.32 18.75
CA GLN A 69 0.10 -14.33 19.67
C GLN A 69 -0.35 -15.02 20.97
N HIS A 70 0.15 -16.23 21.21
CA HIS A 70 -0.11 -17.01 22.43
C HIS A 70 0.93 -16.76 23.53
N GLU A 71 1.95 -15.94 23.26
CA GLU A 71 3.01 -15.63 24.21
C GLU A 71 2.55 -14.53 25.17
N GLU A 72 2.59 -14.82 26.47
CA GLU A 72 2.36 -13.81 27.50
C GLU A 72 3.42 -12.72 27.40
N LEU A 73 2.97 -11.46 27.29
CA LEU A 73 3.88 -10.32 27.37
C LEU A 73 4.45 -10.27 28.79
N PRO A 74 5.78 -10.18 28.97
CA PRO A 74 6.38 -10.04 30.29
C PRO A 74 6.03 -8.64 30.83
N ILE A 75 4.94 -8.53 31.58
CA ILE A 75 4.59 -7.34 32.33
C ILE A 75 5.28 -7.49 33.70
N PRO A 76 6.31 -6.69 34.03
CA PRO A 76 6.88 -6.70 35.38
C PRO A 76 5.82 -6.26 36.38
N ALA A 77 5.65 -7.03 37.47
CA ALA A 77 4.78 -6.64 38.57
C ALA A 77 5.30 -5.33 39.19
N ALA A 78 4.37 -4.40 39.44
CA ALA A 78 4.64 -3.07 40.00
C ALA A 78 5.05 -3.11 41.48
#